data_AF-A0A835QGU3-F1
#
_entry.id   AF-A0A835QGU3-F1
#
_cell.length_a   1.000
_cell.length_b   1.000
_cell.length_c   1.000
_cell.angle_alpha   90.00
_cell.angle_beta   90.00
_cell.angle_gamma   90.00
#
_symmetry.space_group_name_H-M   'P 1'
#
loop_
_entity.id
_entity.type
_entity.pdbx_description
1 polymer ?
#
loop_
_entity_poly.entity_id
_entity_poly.type
_entity_poly.pdbx_seq_one_letter_code
_entity_poly.pdbx_strand_id
1 'polypeptide(L)'
;MLDLLRQTQSFLMVNAYPFFAYEANSAVISQDYALFRPNTGIVDAGSGLKYYSLFDAQIDAVYAAMSALKFDDIPVVVSETGWPSKGDAKEIGAGFANAAAYNGNLVRRVLTGNAGTPLRPKADIDVFLFALFNENLKPGPTSERNYGLFYPNEEKVYDIELSLNVGGGGLRWNEERGRGSTGANGGSAGLSTRTTGEKWCVANAAAGKERLQAALDYACGPAGGADCKEIQPGAACYEPNTVEAHATFAFNSYYQKKGRADGSCYFAGAAYVVSEPPKMGKCSLPAGA
;
A
#
# COMPACT_ATOMS: atom_id res chain seq x y z
N MET A 1 3.15 34.29 -8.43
CA MET A 1 2.38 33.09 -8.03
C MET A 1 2.49 32.85 -6.53
N LEU A 2 3.69 32.59 -5.98
CA LEU A 2 3.86 32.34 -4.52
C LEU A 2 3.35 33.50 -3.66
N ASP A 3 3.57 34.77 -4.06
CA ASP A 3 2.99 35.92 -3.36
C ASP A 3 1.47 35.88 -3.28
N LEU A 4 0.79 35.44 -4.35
CA LEU A 4 -0.66 35.29 -4.37
C LEU A 4 -1.09 34.22 -3.37
N LEU A 5 -0.44 33.06 -3.39
CA LEU A 5 -0.73 31.96 -2.46
C LEU A 5 -0.55 32.40 -1.01
N ARG A 6 0.52 33.14 -0.69
CA ARG A 6 0.75 33.71 0.65
C ARG A 6 -0.36 34.70 1.02
N GLN A 7 -0.70 35.65 0.15
CA GLN A 7 -1.71 36.67 0.42
C GLN A 7 -3.10 36.08 0.66
N THR A 8 -3.43 34.99 -0.02
CA THR A 8 -4.72 34.29 0.13
C THR A 8 -4.68 33.16 1.16
N GLN A 9 -3.55 32.96 1.85
CA GLN A 9 -3.34 31.85 2.79
C GLN A 9 -3.63 30.47 2.18
N SER A 10 -3.25 30.31 0.91
CA SER A 10 -3.38 29.07 0.14
C SER A 10 -2.09 28.24 0.21
N PHE A 11 -2.03 27.17 -0.58
CA PHE A 11 -0.96 26.19 -0.60
C PHE A 11 -0.43 26.01 -2.02
N LEU A 12 0.81 25.51 -2.13
CA LEU A 12 1.38 25.07 -3.40
C LEU A 12 1.00 23.60 -3.63
N MET A 13 0.29 23.33 -4.71
CA MET A 13 0.00 21.96 -5.15
C MET A 13 1.11 21.42 -6.05
N VAL A 14 1.57 20.21 -5.78
CA VAL A 14 2.65 19.55 -6.53
C VAL A 14 2.27 18.12 -6.87
N ASN A 15 2.42 17.75 -8.13
CA ASN A 15 2.37 16.36 -8.55
C ASN A 15 3.76 15.74 -8.35
N ALA A 16 3.86 14.69 -7.54
CA ALA A 16 5.13 14.06 -7.17
C ALA A 16 5.11 12.58 -7.52
N TYR A 17 5.95 12.15 -8.47
CA TYR A 17 5.97 10.79 -8.96
C TYR A 17 7.37 10.16 -8.86
N PRO A 18 7.63 9.40 -7.78
CA PRO A 18 8.80 8.54 -7.68
C PRO A 18 8.89 7.50 -8.80
N PHE A 19 7.74 7.05 -9.33
CA PHE A 19 7.68 6.09 -10.44
C PHE A 19 8.48 6.57 -11.67
N PHE A 20 8.21 7.77 -12.18
CA PHE A 20 8.89 8.26 -13.39
C PHE A 20 10.40 8.45 -13.19
N ALA A 21 10.82 8.92 -12.02
CA ALA A 21 12.23 9.05 -11.69
C ALA A 21 12.92 7.67 -11.63
N TYR A 22 12.27 6.69 -11.00
CA TYR A 22 12.75 5.31 -10.95
C TYR A 22 12.79 4.67 -12.33
N GLU A 23 11.71 4.76 -13.12
CA GLU A 23 11.63 4.20 -14.48
C GLU A 23 12.80 4.70 -15.34
N ALA A 24 13.04 6.02 -15.34
CA ALA A 24 14.07 6.65 -16.15
C ALA A 24 15.51 6.34 -15.67
N ASN A 25 15.70 6.00 -14.38
CA ASN A 25 17.02 5.84 -13.76
C ASN A 25 17.13 4.59 -12.89
N SER A 26 16.48 3.49 -13.27
CA SER A 26 16.36 2.26 -12.46
C SER A 26 17.68 1.56 -12.16
N ALA A 27 18.75 1.89 -12.91
CA ALA A 27 20.11 1.43 -12.64
C ALA A 27 20.78 2.13 -11.45
N VAL A 28 20.28 3.31 -11.05
CA VAL A 28 20.87 4.16 -10.00
C VAL A 28 19.90 4.32 -8.83
N ILE A 29 18.62 4.55 -9.12
CA ILE A 29 17.57 4.66 -8.12
C ILE A 29 17.11 3.25 -7.77
N SER A 30 17.35 2.83 -6.53
CA SER A 30 16.85 1.53 -6.07
C SER A 30 15.33 1.54 -5.97
N GLN A 31 14.73 0.39 -6.28
CA GLN A 31 13.27 0.26 -6.23
C GLN A 31 12.75 0.39 -4.80
N ASP A 32 13.48 -0.11 -3.81
CA ASP A 32 13.08 -0.01 -2.41
C ASP A 32 13.04 1.45 -1.91
N TYR A 33 13.96 2.29 -2.40
CA TYR A 33 13.96 3.73 -2.14
C TYR A 33 12.73 4.44 -2.75
N ALA A 34 12.27 3.99 -3.93
CA ALA A 34 11.08 4.55 -4.57
C ALA A 34 9.76 4.04 -3.96
N LEU A 35 9.76 2.86 -3.31
CA LEU A 35 8.56 2.18 -2.79
C LEU A 35 8.39 2.26 -1.27
N PHE A 36 9.11 3.15 -0.58
CA PHE A 36 9.10 3.28 0.89
C PHE A 36 9.47 1.97 1.62
N ARG A 37 10.32 1.13 1.03
CA ARG A 37 10.79 -0.11 1.64
C ARG A 37 12.13 0.11 2.35
N PRO A 38 12.52 -0.76 3.29
CA PRO A 38 13.82 -0.65 3.96
C PRO A 38 14.97 -0.56 2.96
N ASN A 39 15.81 0.46 3.11
CA ASN A 39 16.97 0.71 2.26
C ASN A 39 18.04 1.48 3.05
N THR A 40 19.22 1.64 2.45
CA THR A 40 20.36 2.30 3.11
C THR A 40 20.22 3.81 3.22
N GLY A 41 19.24 4.42 2.55
CA GLY A 41 19.04 5.85 2.39
C GLY A 41 20.10 6.51 1.51
N ILE A 42 19.77 7.68 0.96
CA ILE A 42 20.64 8.52 0.13
C ILE A 42 20.87 9.84 0.84
N VAL A 43 22.12 10.27 0.96
CA VAL A 43 22.48 11.57 1.54
C VAL A 43 22.48 12.60 0.42
N ASP A 44 21.69 13.65 0.57
CA ASP A 44 21.72 14.81 -0.32
C ASP A 44 22.99 15.63 -0.07
N ALA A 45 23.78 15.84 -1.12
CA ALA A 45 25.08 16.48 -1.00
C ALA A 45 24.98 17.99 -0.68
N GLY A 46 23.85 18.63 -0.98
CA GLY A 46 23.63 20.05 -0.72
C GLY A 46 23.24 20.34 0.73
N SER A 47 22.23 19.62 1.23
CA SER A 47 21.65 19.83 2.56
C SER A 47 22.27 18.96 3.66
N GLY A 48 22.93 17.85 3.29
CA GLY A 48 23.40 16.84 4.24
C GLY A 48 22.28 15.98 4.83
N LEU A 49 21.04 16.18 4.42
CA LEU A 49 19.91 15.37 4.87
C LEU A 49 19.96 13.99 4.23
N LYS A 50 19.56 12.98 5.01
CA LYS A 50 19.48 11.59 4.55
C LYS A 50 18.04 11.19 4.30
N TYR A 51 17.76 10.81 3.06
CA TYR A 51 16.45 10.43 2.57
C TYR A 51 16.33 8.92 2.48
N TYR A 52 15.27 8.36 3.08
CA TYR A 52 14.93 6.93 2.96
C TYR A 52 13.79 6.69 1.97
N SER A 53 13.19 7.74 1.42
CA SER A 53 12.21 7.67 0.34
C SER A 53 12.54 8.70 -0.74
N LEU A 54 12.37 8.30 -2.01
CA LEU A 54 12.46 9.20 -3.15
C LEU A 54 11.35 10.25 -3.13
N PHE A 55 10.17 9.90 -2.59
CA PHE A 55 9.08 10.85 -2.38
C PHE A 55 9.53 12.00 -1.47
N ASP A 56 10.14 11.68 -0.33
CA ASP A 56 10.61 12.70 0.63
C ASP A 56 11.65 13.62 -0.02
N ALA A 57 12.55 13.08 -0.83
CA ALA A 57 13.55 13.87 -1.56
C ALA A 57 12.91 14.78 -2.62
N GLN A 58 11.89 14.31 -3.35
CA GLN A 58 11.15 15.13 -4.32
C GLN A 58 10.40 16.28 -3.65
N ILE A 59 9.74 16.03 -2.51
CA ILE A 59 9.02 17.06 -1.77
C ILE A 59 9.98 18.07 -1.13
N ASP A 60 11.09 17.60 -0.55
CA ASP A 60 12.08 18.50 0.04
C ASP A 60 12.84 19.33 -1.01
N ALA A 61 12.99 18.84 -2.23
CA ALA A 61 13.49 19.66 -3.33
C ALA A 61 12.57 20.87 -3.60
N VAL A 62 11.25 20.69 -3.50
CA VAL A 62 10.28 21.79 -3.60
C VAL A 62 10.40 22.73 -2.42
N TYR A 63 10.43 22.20 -1.19
CA TYR A 63 10.61 23.04 0.00
C TYR A 63 11.90 23.85 -0.06
N ALA A 64 13.01 23.24 -0.46
CA ALA A 64 14.29 23.93 -0.62
C ALA A 64 14.21 25.06 -1.66
N ALA A 65 13.53 24.84 -2.79
CA ALA A 65 13.31 25.88 -3.79
C ALA A 65 12.43 27.03 -3.24
N MET A 66 11.39 26.72 -2.48
CA MET A 66 10.55 27.72 -1.82
C MET A 66 11.33 28.52 -0.77
N SER A 67 12.17 27.85 0.04
CA SER A 67 13.08 28.49 1.00
C SER A 67 14.06 29.44 0.32
N ALA A 68 14.64 29.04 -0.81
CA ALA A 68 15.55 29.89 -1.59
C ALA A 68 14.86 31.18 -2.07
N LEU A 69 13.55 31.12 -2.33
CA LEU A 69 12.72 32.27 -2.68
C LEU A 69 12.10 32.99 -1.47
N LYS A 70 12.39 32.53 -0.24
CA LYS A 70 11.86 33.06 1.05
C LYS A 70 10.35 32.88 1.20
N PHE A 71 9.82 31.72 0.81
CA PHE A 71 8.41 31.31 0.95
C PHE A 71 8.21 30.06 1.81
N ASP A 72 8.99 29.96 2.90
CA ASP A 72 8.94 28.85 3.85
C ASP A 72 7.58 28.65 4.56
N ASP A 73 6.75 29.69 4.57
CA ASP A 73 5.46 29.78 5.23
C ASP A 73 4.29 29.24 4.39
N ILE A 74 4.49 28.99 3.09
CA ILE A 74 3.44 28.44 2.22
C ILE A 74 3.41 26.91 2.37
N PRO A 75 2.25 26.31 2.74
CA PRO A 75 2.11 24.86 2.79
C PRO A 75 2.24 24.21 1.41
N VAL A 76 2.68 22.96 1.38
CA VAL A 76 2.71 22.12 0.18
C VAL A 76 1.66 21.03 0.32
N VAL A 77 0.89 20.81 -0.75
CA VAL A 77 -0.05 19.70 -0.91
C VAL A 77 0.44 18.85 -2.07
N VAL A 78 0.49 17.53 -1.91
CA VAL A 78 0.78 16.63 -3.02
C VAL A 78 -0.53 16.33 -3.74
N SER A 79 -0.75 17.01 -4.86
CA SER A 79 -2.01 16.96 -5.61
C SER A 79 -2.17 15.70 -6.45
N GLU A 80 -1.07 15.06 -6.85
CA GLU A 80 -1.10 13.78 -7.52
C GLU A 80 0.16 12.98 -7.19
N THR A 81 -0.02 11.72 -6.85
CA THR A 81 1.07 10.74 -6.76
C THR A 81 0.53 9.33 -6.89
N GLY A 82 1.27 8.44 -7.52
CA GLY A 82 0.81 7.06 -7.69
C GLY A 82 1.84 6.20 -8.40
N TRP A 83 1.47 4.94 -8.62
CA TRP A 83 2.31 3.97 -9.28
C TRP A 83 1.45 3.03 -10.15
N PRO A 84 1.80 2.83 -11.43
CA PRO A 84 0.96 2.07 -12.35
C PRO A 84 1.00 0.57 -12.06
N SER A 85 -0.17 -0.07 -12.07
CA SER A 85 -0.34 -1.51 -11.89
C SER A 85 0.07 -2.35 -13.10
N LYS A 86 0.22 -1.71 -14.26
CA LYS A 86 0.62 -2.34 -15.52
C LYS A 86 1.26 -1.29 -16.42
N GLY A 87 2.32 -1.67 -17.14
CA GLY A 87 2.98 -0.82 -18.13
C GLY A 87 3.46 -1.63 -19.33
N ASP A 88 4.02 -0.93 -20.31
CA ASP A 88 4.72 -1.51 -21.45
C ASP A 88 6.02 -2.19 -20.98
N ALA A 89 6.63 -3.02 -21.84
CA ALA A 89 7.83 -3.77 -21.49
C ALA A 89 9.03 -2.90 -21.06
N LYS A 90 9.04 -1.62 -21.43
CA LYS A 90 10.10 -0.66 -21.08
C LYS A 90 9.79 0.17 -19.83
N GLU A 91 8.57 0.10 -19.31
CA GLU A 91 8.13 0.86 -18.13
C GLU A 91 8.54 0.11 -16.86
N ILE A 92 9.86 0.10 -16.61
CA ILE A 92 10.47 -0.67 -15.53
C ILE A 92 9.86 -0.27 -14.19
N GLY A 93 9.40 -1.28 -13.44
CA GLY A 93 8.77 -1.09 -12.13
C GLY A 93 7.25 -1.05 -12.16
N ALA A 94 6.61 -0.81 -13.30
CA ALA A 94 5.15 -0.90 -13.40
C ALA A 94 4.68 -2.34 -13.08
N GLY A 95 3.63 -2.47 -12.27
CA GLY A 95 3.15 -3.78 -11.83
C GLY A 95 2.32 -3.72 -10.55
N PHE A 96 1.33 -4.60 -10.45
CA PHE A 96 0.41 -4.71 -9.30
C PHE A 96 1.12 -4.67 -7.93
N ALA A 97 2.16 -5.47 -7.75
CA ALA A 97 2.87 -5.55 -6.47
C ALA A 97 3.59 -4.26 -6.07
N ASN A 98 4.08 -3.50 -7.07
CA ASN A 98 4.76 -2.24 -6.81
C ASN A 98 3.75 -1.11 -6.63
N ALA A 99 2.65 -1.13 -7.37
CA ALA A 99 1.53 -0.21 -7.18
C ALA A 99 0.93 -0.33 -5.77
N ALA A 100 0.63 -1.56 -5.34
CA ALA A 100 0.15 -1.84 -4.00
C ALA A 100 1.16 -1.43 -2.92
N ALA A 101 2.45 -1.70 -3.13
CA ALA A 101 3.49 -1.31 -2.19
C ALA A 101 3.62 0.21 -2.07
N TYR A 102 3.67 0.93 -3.19
CA TYR A 102 3.79 2.38 -3.21
C TYR A 102 2.61 3.05 -2.51
N ASN A 103 1.40 2.81 -3.02
CA ASN A 103 0.18 3.44 -2.50
C ASN A 103 -0.10 2.99 -1.06
N GLY A 104 0.05 1.70 -0.75
CA GLY A 104 -0.20 1.18 0.59
C GLY A 104 0.80 1.68 1.64
N ASN A 105 2.09 1.77 1.32
CA ASN A 105 3.08 2.30 2.25
C ASN A 105 2.91 3.82 2.45
N LEU A 106 2.59 4.55 1.39
CA LEU A 106 2.30 5.98 1.47
C LEU A 106 1.07 6.27 2.34
N VAL A 107 -0.04 5.55 2.11
CA VAL A 107 -1.25 5.71 2.92
C VAL A 107 -0.97 5.36 4.38
N ARG A 108 -0.30 4.23 4.67
CA ARG A 108 0.07 3.86 6.03
C ARG A 108 0.90 4.96 6.69
N ARG A 109 1.91 5.47 5.98
CA ARG A 109 2.77 6.55 6.47
C ARG A 109 1.95 7.78 6.86
N VAL A 110 1.10 8.28 5.96
CA VAL A 110 0.28 9.48 6.20
C VAL A 110 -0.68 9.26 7.37
N LEU A 111 -1.44 8.15 7.36
CA LEU A 111 -2.44 7.91 8.39
C LEU A 111 -1.84 7.64 9.78
N THR A 112 -0.59 7.15 9.86
CA THR A 112 0.12 6.98 11.15
C THR A 112 0.74 8.28 11.68
N GLY A 113 0.44 9.43 11.07
CA GLY A 113 0.92 10.75 11.50
C GLY A 113 2.38 11.03 11.12
N ASN A 114 2.92 10.33 10.12
CA ASN A 114 4.28 10.50 9.63
C ASN A 114 4.32 11.09 8.21
N ALA A 115 3.43 12.06 7.92
CA ALA A 115 3.32 12.69 6.61
C ALA A 115 4.49 13.64 6.27
N GLY A 116 5.20 14.15 7.29
CA GLY A 116 6.32 15.07 7.10
C GLY A 116 7.56 14.45 6.44
N THR A 117 8.56 15.27 6.18
CA THR A 117 9.81 14.92 5.47
C THR A 117 11.05 15.20 6.31
N PRO A 118 12.26 14.75 5.92
CA PRO A 118 13.49 15.09 6.64
C PRO A 118 13.73 16.61 6.84
N LEU A 119 13.45 17.46 5.85
CA LEU A 119 13.59 18.93 5.97
C LEU A 119 12.43 19.57 6.75
N ARG A 120 11.23 18.96 6.69
CA ARG A 120 10.01 19.43 7.37
C ARG A 120 9.36 18.28 8.16
N PRO A 121 9.98 17.81 9.26
CA PRO A 121 9.52 16.60 9.97
C PRO A 121 8.19 16.79 10.70
N LYS A 122 7.77 18.04 10.92
CA LYS A 122 6.49 18.41 11.54
C LYS A 122 5.42 18.83 10.52
N ALA A 123 5.72 18.80 9.23
CA ALA A 123 4.71 19.11 8.22
C ALA A 123 3.65 17.99 8.22
N ASP A 124 2.39 18.40 8.15
CA ASP A 124 1.26 17.51 7.94
C ASP A 124 0.84 17.68 6.48
N ILE A 125 1.38 16.81 5.61
CA ILE A 125 1.25 16.96 4.17
C ILE A 125 0.00 16.19 3.71
N ASP A 126 -0.95 16.92 3.12
CA ASP A 126 -2.07 16.31 2.41
C ASP A 126 -1.58 15.67 1.10
N VAL A 127 -1.98 14.42 0.87
CA VAL A 127 -1.55 13.64 -0.29
C VAL A 127 -2.74 13.02 -1.00
N PHE A 128 -2.87 13.32 -2.29
CA PHE A 128 -3.92 12.80 -3.16
C PHE A 128 -3.35 11.71 -4.06
N LEU A 129 -3.87 10.49 -3.91
CA LEU A 129 -3.49 9.37 -4.75
C LEU A 129 -4.07 9.53 -6.17
N PHE A 130 -3.20 9.38 -7.15
CA PHE A 130 -3.56 9.27 -8.56
C PHE A 130 -3.57 7.77 -8.94
N ALA A 131 -4.71 7.18 -9.28
CA ALA A 131 -6.05 7.75 -9.33
C ALA A 131 -7.10 6.76 -8.82
N LEU A 132 -8.37 7.19 -8.75
CA LEU A 132 -9.43 6.30 -8.29
C LEU A 132 -9.64 5.13 -9.24
N PHE A 133 -9.72 5.38 -10.56
CA PHE A 133 -10.02 4.37 -11.57
C PHE A 133 -8.92 4.23 -12.61
N ASN A 134 -8.84 3.05 -13.24
CA ASN A 134 -8.11 2.86 -14.48
C ASN A 134 -8.82 3.61 -15.63
N GLU A 135 -8.14 4.56 -16.25
CA GLU A 135 -8.69 5.46 -17.27
C GLU A 135 -8.32 4.98 -18.69
N ASN A 136 -9.15 4.11 -19.27
CA ASN A 136 -8.85 3.41 -20.53
C ASN A 136 -8.70 4.31 -21.77
N LEU A 137 -9.15 5.56 -21.72
CA LEU A 137 -9.03 6.53 -22.82
C LEU A 137 -7.78 7.43 -22.71
N LYS A 138 -6.94 7.27 -21.67
CA LYS A 138 -5.73 8.06 -21.53
C LYS A 138 -4.74 7.77 -22.67
N PRO A 139 -4.21 8.82 -23.34
CA PRO A 139 -3.18 8.65 -24.36
C PRO A 139 -1.84 8.27 -23.72
N GLY A 140 -0.86 7.89 -24.55
CA GLY A 140 0.48 7.59 -24.07
C GLY A 140 0.70 6.10 -23.77
N PRO A 141 1.74 5.78 -22.98
CA PRO A 141 2.14 4.39 -22.72
C PRO A 141 1.09 3.63 -21.89
N THR A 142 1.27 2.31 -21.76
CA THR A 142 0.30 1.48 -21.05
C THR A 142 0.13 1.87 -19.59
N SER A 143 1.16 2.36 -18.91
CA SER A 143 1.04 2.87 -17.52
C SER A 143 -0.08 3.89 -17.33
N GLU A 144 -0.24 4.84 -18.25
CA GLU A 144 -1.21 5.94 -18.13
C GLU A 144 -2.65 5.44 -17.95
N ARG A 145 -2.97 4.25 -18.45
CA ARG A 145 -4.31 3.63 -18.35
C ARG A 145 -4.49 2.76 -17.09
N ASN A 146 -3.46 2.64 -16.24
CA ASN A 146 -3.37 1.61 -15.21
C ASN A 146 -2.92 2.14 -13.82
N TYR A 147 -3.13 3.43 -13.52
CA TYR A 147 -2.86 4.04 -12.21
C TYR A 147 -3.98 3.84 -11.16
N GLY A 148 -5.13 3.32 -11.58
CA GLY A 148 -6.31 3.18 -10.74
C GLY A 148 -6.09 2.31 -9.51
N LEU A 149 -6.69 2.72 -8.39
CA LEU A 149 -6.93 1.85 -7.23
C LEU A 149 -8.03 0.82 -7.55
N PHE A 150 -8.97 1.19 -8.42
CA PHE A 150 -10.11 0.38 -8.85
C PHE A 150 -10.17 0.25 -10.38
N TYR A 151 -10.70 -0.87 -10.86
CA TYR A 151 -11.19 -1.00 -12.21
C TYR A 151 -12.50 -0.22 -12.38
N PRO A 152 -12.91 0.13 -13.62
CA PRO A 152 -14.18 0.84 -13.86
C PRO A 152 -15.45 0.11 -13.39
N ASN A 153 -15.36 -1.20 -13.13
CA ASN A 153 -16.43 -2.00 -12.55
C ASN A 153 -16.43 -1.98 -11.00
N GLU A 154 -15.67 -1.06 -10.39
CA GLU A 154 -15.53 -0.87 -8.94
C GLU A 154 -14.80 -2.00 -8.20
N GLU A 155 -14.33 -3.03 -8.91
CA GLU A 155 -13.43 -4.02 -8.33
C GLU A 155 -12.06 -3.40 -8.07
N LYS A 156 -11.44 -3.78 -6.95
CA LYS A 156 -10.09 -3.31 -6.61
C LYS A 156 -9.08 -3.87 -7.62
N VAL A 157 -8.13 -3.03 -8.03
CA VAL A 157 -6.95 -3.46 -8.79
C VAL A 157 -5.97 -4.21 -7.87
N TYR A 158 -5.87 -3.75 -6.62
CA TYR A 158 -5.11 -4.38 -5.54
C TYR A 158 -5.65 -3.91 -4.17
N ASP A 159 -5.40 -4.69 -3.12
CA ASP A 159 -5.84 -4.37 -1.76
C ASP A 159 -4.85 -3.42 -1.06
N ILE A 160 -5.34 -2.25 -0.65
CA ILE A 160 -4.68 -1.34 0.29
C ILE A 160 -5.68 -0.83 1.33
N GLU A 161 -5.22 -0.62 2.56
CA GLU A 161 -6.02 0.00 3.61
C GLU A 161 -6.03 1.52 3.40
N LEU A 162 -7.19 2.07 3.04
CA LEU A 162 -7.39 3.52 2.86
C LEU A 162 -7.81 4.25 4.14
N SER A 163 -8.06 3.50 5.21
CA SER A 163 -8.38 4.02 6.53
C SER A 163 -7.66 3.19 7.60
N LEU A 164 -7.22 3.85 8.66
CA LEU A 164 -6.80 3.13 9.85
C LEU A 164 -8.04 2.90 10.71
N ASN A 165 -8.34 1.64 11.01
CA ASN A 165 -9.22 1.29 12.12
C ASN A 165 -8.44 1.51 13.44
N VAL A 166 -8.06 2.75 13.74
CA VAL A 166 -7.62 3.12 15.09
C VAL A 166 -8.89 3.21 15.94
N GLY A 167 -8.92 2.43 17.02
CA GLY A 167 -10.03 2.43 17.96
C GLY A 167 -10.41 3.86 18.37
N GLY A 168 -11.71 4.17 18.21
CA GLY A 168 -12.32 5.34 18.83
C GLY A 168 -12.10 6.68 18.13
N GLY A 169 -12.23 6.76 16.80
CA GLY A 169 -12.23 8.06 16.14
C GLY A 169 -12.09 8.00 14.62
N GLY A 170 -12.81 7.08 13.96
CA GLY A 170 -12.91 7.14 12.50
C GLY A 170 -13.45 8.49 12.07
N LEU A 171 -12.86 9.08 11.03
CA LEU A 171 -13.44 10.20 10.30
C LEU A 171 -14.85 9.77 9.86
N ARG A 172 -15.85 10.21 10.62
CA ARG A 172 -17.26 10.09 10.25
C ARG A 172 -17.48 10.99 9.05
N TRP A 173 -17.47 10.40 7.86
CA TRP A 173 -18.27 10.96 6.79
C TRP A 173 -19.73 10.86 7.25
N ASN A 174 -20.26 11.98 7.76
CA ASN A 174 -21.67 12.13 8.05
C ASN A 174 -22.42 12.25 6.72
N GLU A 175 -22.65 11.10 6.09
CA GLU A 175 -23.75 10.97 5.16
C GLU A 175 -25.05 11.09 5.97
N GLU A 176 -26.03 11.83 5.46
CA GLU A 176 -27.38 12.02 6.03
C GLU A 176 -27.60 13.16 7.04
N ARG A 177 -27.70 14.39 6.52
CA ARG A 177 -28.74 15.33 6.99
C ARG A 177 -30.02 15.09 6.18
N GLY A 178 -30.88 14.21 6.68
CA GLY A 178 -32.22 14.05 6.10
C GLY A 178 -33.08 13.02 6.82
N ARG A 179 -34.08 13.51 7.56
CA ARG A 179 -35.28 12.79 8.06
C ARG A 179 -35.10 11.68 9.12
N GLY A 180 -35.27 12.10 10.38
CA GLY A 180 -36.51 11.87 11.14
C GLY A 180 -36.99 10.43 11.42
N SER A 181 -37.06 10.14 12.73
CA SER A 181 -38.13 9.40 13.44
C SER A 181 -37.94 7.91 13.79
N THR A 182 -37.79 7.69 15.10
CA THR A 182 -38.45 6.69 15.98
C THR A 182 -38.39 5.19 15.64
N GLY A 183 -37.88 4.40 16.60
CA GLY A 183 -38.18 2.96 16.69
C GLY A 183 -37.33 2.22 17.72
N ALA A 184 -37.98 1.52 18.63
CA ALA A 184 -37.42 0.91 19.84
C ALA A 184 -36.90 -0.54 19.66
N ASN A 185 -36.37 -1.06 20.78
CA ASN A 185 -36.25 -2.47 21.21
C ASN A 185 -34.98 -3.27 20.86
N GLY A 186 -34.13 -3.40 21.89
CA GLY A 186 -33.91 -4.65 22.63
C GLY A 186 -33.78 -5.97 21.86
N GLY A 187 -32.57 -6.52 21.86
CA GLY A 187 -32.30 -7.92 21.50
C GLY A 187 -30.88 -8.31 21.86
N SER A 188 -30.68 -8.84 23.07
CA SER A 188 -29.45 -9.53 23.46
C SER A 188 -29.34 -10.85 22.70
N ALA A 189 -28.33 -11.00 21.83
CA ALA A 189 -27.90 -12.30 21.33
C ALA A 189 -26.43 -12.26 20.87
N GLY A 190 -25.59 -13.07 21.52
CA GLY A 190 -24.34 -13.58 20.96
C GLY A 190 -23.10 -12.69 21.10
N LEU A 191 -22.40 -12.81 22.23
CA LEU A 191 -20.97 -12.51 22.30
C LEU A 191 -20.21 -13.46 21.35
N SER A 192 -19.97 -13.02 20.12
CA SER A 192 -18.84 -13.51 19.33
C SER A 192 -17.67 -12.59 19.66
N THR A 193 -16.73 -13.11 20.45
CA THR A 193 -15.46 -12.47 20.74
C THR A 193 -14.70 -12.28 19.43
N ARG A 194 -14.92 -11.14 18.77
CA ARG A 194 -14.09 -10.68 17.66
C ARG A 194 -12.76 -10.25 18.28
N THR A 195 -11.79 -11.15 18.22
CA THR A 195 -10.40 -10.92 18.66
C THR A 195 -9.81 -9.80 17.82
N THR A 196 -9.83 -8.59 18.37
CA THR A 196 -9.24 -7.41 17.73
C THR A 196 -7.73 -7.57 17.68
N GLY A 197 -7.17 -7.83 16.49
CA GLY A 197 -5.73 -7.91 16.25
C GLY A 197 -5.25 -9.10 15.41
N GLU A 198 -6.16 -9.98 14.97
CA GLU A 198 -5.81 -11.08 14.06
C GLU A 198 -5.54 -10.56 12.63
N LYS A 199 -4.45 -11.06 12.03
CA LYS A 199 -4.02 -10.72 10.66
C LYS A 199 -3.62 -12.00 9.95
N TRP A 200 -3.91 -12.10 8.67
CA TRP A 200 -3.55 -13.24 7.82
C TRP A 200 -2.69 -12.78 6.64
N CYS A 201 -1.84 -13.68 6.15
CA CYS A 201 -1.09 -13.46 4.92
C CYS A 201 -1.73 -14.22 3.77
N VAL A 202 -2.07 -13.53 2.68
CA VAL A 202 -2.84 -14.06 1.55
C VAL A 202 -2.02 -13.98 0.28
N ALA A 203 -2.15 -14.99 -0.58
CA ALA A 203 -1.49 -14.98 -1.88
C ALA A 203 -2.08 -13.89 -2.79
N ASN A 204 -1.21 -13.21 -3.51
CA ASN A 204 -1.59 -12.26 -4.55
C ASN A 204 -1.76 -13.02 -5.88
N ALA A 205 -2.98 -13.37 -6.25
CA ALA A 205 -3.30 -14.02 -7.53
C ALA A 205 -2.66 -13.31 -8.74
N ALA A 206 -2.62 -11.96 -8.69
CA ALA A 206 -2.09 -11.11 -9.73
C ALA A 206 -0.55 -11.14 -9.85
N ALA A 207 0.16 -11.76 -8.89
CA ALA A 207 1.60 -11.99 -8.99
C ALA A 207 1.97 -12.97 -10.12
N GLY A 208 1.00 -13.72 -10.62
CA GLY A 208 1.16 -14.71 -11.68
C GLY A 208 1.54 -16.09 -11.13
N LYS A 209 1.06 -17.15 -11.79
CA LYS A 209 1.21 -18.54 -11.35
C LYS A 209 2.68 -18.93 -11.10
N GLU A 210 3.60 -18.49 -11.94
CA GLU A 210 5.03 -18.79 -11.82
C GLU A 210 5.65 -18.21 -10.55
N ARG A 211 5.36 -16.94 -10.25
CA ARG A 211 5.85 -16.26 -9.04
C ARG A 211 5.19 -16.82 -7.79
N LEU A 212 3.89 -17.11 -7.85
CA LEU A 212 3.18 -17.77 -6.75
C LEU A 212 3.75 -19.15 -6.48
N GLN A 213 4.04 -19.94 -7.52
CA GLN A 213 4.65 -21.25 -7.36
C GLN A 213 6.05 -21.15 -6.76
N ALA A 214 6.90 -20.26 -7.26
CA ALA A 214 8.26 -20.08 -6.71
C ALA A 214 8.24 -19.62 -5.24
N ALA A 215 7.32 -18.73 -4.87
CA ALA A 215 7.14 -18.29 -3.49
C ALA A 215 6.56 -19.40 -2.60
N LEU A 216 5.62 -20.20 -3.10
CA LEU A 216 5.07 -21.37 -2.42
C LEU A 216 6.16 -22.42 -2.18
N ASP A 217 6.98 -22.72 -3.19
CA ASP A 217 8.11 -23.64 -3.10
C ASP A 217 9.12 -23.18 -2.04
N TYR A 218 9.39 -21.88 -1.97
CA TYR A 218 10.22 -21.30 -0.92
C TYR A 218 9.59 -21.46 0.47
N ALA A 219 8.30 -21.12 0.63
CA ALA A 219 7.58 -21.18 1.90
C ALA A 219 7.57 -22.62 2.47
N CYS A 220 7.30 -23.60 1.60
CA CYS A 220 7.28 -25.02 1.94
C CYS A 220 8.66 -25.68 1.99
N GLY A 221 9.67 -25.02 1.42
CA GLY A 221 11.04 -25.52 1.37
C GLY A 221 11.73 -25.48 2.74
N PRO A 222 12.92 -26.09 2.84
CA PRO A 222 13.68 -26.19 4.10
C PRO A 222 13.99 -24.83 4.76
N ALA A 223 14.09 -23.76 3.95
CA ALA A 223 14.38 -22.41 4.42
C ALA A 223 13.13 -21.62 4.85
N GLY A 224 11.94 -21.95 4.31
CA GLY A 224 10.70 -21.24 4.60
C GLY A 224 10.09 -21.66 5.93
N GLY A 225 9.95 -22.96 6.18
CA GLY A 225 9.42 -23.47 7.44
C GLY A 225 7.91 -23.27 7.63
N ALA A 226 7.15 -22.98 6.58
CA ALA A 226 5.69 -23.08 6.59
C ALA A 226 5.26 -24.53 6.85
N ASP A 227 4.07 -24.74 7.45
CA ASP A 227 3.50 -26.08 7.58
C ASP A 227 2.70 -26.46 6.34
N CYS A 228 3.35 -27.04 5.33
CA CYS A 228 2.68 -27.37 4.07
C CYS A 228 2.02 -28.76 4.03
N LYS A 229 1.80 -29.40 5.18
CA LYS A 229 1.12 -30.71 5.26
C LYS A 229 -0.37 -30.61 4.95
N GLU A 230 -1.00 -29.53 5.37
CA GLU A 230 -2.45 -29.34 5.22
C GLU A 230 -2.89 -29.04 3.79
N ILE A 231 -1.94 -28.71 2.91
CA ILE A 231 -2.17 -28.47 1.46
C ILE A 231 -1.78 -29.68 0.58
N GLN A 232 -1.49 -30.84 1.18
CA GLN A 232 -1.19 -32.06 0.41
C GLN A 232 -2.48 -32.80 0.00
N PRO A 233 -2.47 -33.62 -1.05
CA PRO A 233 -3.64 -34.41 -1.47
C PRO A 233 -4.27 -35.18 -0.31
N GLY A 234 -5.57 -34.94 -0.07
CA GLY A 234 -6.34 -35.58 1.00
C GLY A 234 -6.36 -34.83 2.33
N ALA A 235 -5.62 -33.73 2.48
CA ALA A 235 -5.63 -32.90 3.68
C ALA A 235 -6.73 -31.83 3.67
N ALA A 236 -6.96 -31.18 4.82
CA ALA A 236 -8.12 -30.30 5.04
C ALA A 236 -8.09 -29.01 4.20
N CYS A 237 -6.90 -28.55 3.82
CA CYS A 237 -6.66 -27.33 3.04
C CYS A 237 -6.17 -27.61 1.61
N TYR A 238 -6.35 -28.83 1.11
CA TYR A 238 -6.04 -29.17 -0.26
C TYR A 238 -6.99 -28.50 -1.27
N GLU A 239 -8.28 -28.37 -0.91
CA GLU A 239 -9.29 -27.77 -1.78
C GLU A 239 -9.55 -26.30 -1.42
N PRO A 240 -9.68 -25.39 -2.41
CA PRO A 240 -9.59 -25.66 -3.85
C PRO A 240 -8.15 -25.97 -4.28
N ASN A 241 -7.97 -26.96 -5.15
CA ASN A 241 -6.65 -27.37 -5.67
C ASN A 241 -6.09 -26.36 -6.68
N THR A 242 -5.68 -25.19 -6.18
CA THR A 242 -5.05 -24.12 -6.96
C THR A 242 -3.77 -23.64 -6.29
N VAL A 243 -2.82 -23.16 -7.10
CA VAL A 243 -1.55 -22.61 -6.61
C VAL A 243 -1.80 -21.44 -5.65
N GLU A 244 -2.78 -20.58 -5.94
CA GLU A 244 -3.15 -19.44 -5.10
C GLU A 244 -3.68 -19.87 -3.72
N ALA A 245 -4.53 -20.90 -3.69
CA ALA A 245 -5.07 -21.44 -2.45
C ALA A 245 -3.98 -22.06 -1.57
N HIS A 246 -3.14 -22.90 -2.17
CA HIS A 246 -2.02 -23.52 -1.49
C HIS A 246 -0.99 -22.49 -1.02
N ALA A 247 -0.70 -21.48 -1.85
CA ALA A 247 0.16 -20.35 -1.51
C ALA A 247 -0.41 -19.53 -0.34
N THR A 248 -1.71 -19.21 -0.34
CA THR A 248 -2.35 -18.49 0.77
C THR A 248 -2.17 -19.22 2.09
N PHE A 249 -2.37 -20.55 2.11
CA PHE A 249 -2.14 -21.33 3.33
C PHE A 249 -0.68 -21.31 3.77
N ALA A 250 0.25 -21.58 2.84
CA ALA A 250 1.68 -21.63 3.15
C ALA A 250 2.21 -20.26 3.62
N PHE A 251 1.80 -19.17 2.97
CA PHE A 251 2.20 -17.81 3.32
C PHE A 251 1.65 -17.41 4.68
N ASN A 252 0.38 -17.73 4.99
CA ASN A 252 -0.16 -17.49 6.32
C ASN A 252 0.59 -18.31 7.39
N SER A 253 0.83 -19.60 7.14
CA SER A 253 1.59 -20.45 8.08
C SER A 253 2.99 -19.88 8.38
N TYR A 254 3.70 -19.44 7.34
CA TYR A 254 4.99 -18.75 7.46
C TYR A 254 4.87 -17.46 8.27
N TYR A 255 3.91 -16.59 7.90
CA TYR A 255 3.68 -15.29 8.52
C TYR A 255 3.39 -15.41 10.03
N GLN A 256 2.53 -16.36 10.43
CA GLN A 256 2.24 -16.61 11.85
C GLN A 256 3.47 -17.12 12.60
N LYS A 257 4.23 -18.08 12.02
CA LYS A 257 5.46 -18.61 12.64
C LYS A 257 6.55 -17.57 12.81
N LYS A 258 6.58 -16.54 11.97
CA LYS A 258 7.48 -15.39 12.09
C LYS A 258 6.96 -14.31 13.04
N GLY A 259 5.93 -14.59 13.83
CA GLY A 259 5.35 -13.64 14.78
C GLY A 259 4.71 -12.43 14.09
N ARG A 260 4.26 -12.59 12.84
CA ARG A 260 3.69 -11.51 12.02
C ARG A 260 4.65 -10.34 11.81
N ALA A 261 5.97 -10.61 11.84
CA ALA A 261 7.00 -9.59 11.66
C ALA A 261 6.81 -8.81 10.34
N ASP A 262 7.12 -7.52 10.36
CA ASP A 262 7.01 -6.67 9.19
C ASP A 262 7.78 -7.24 8.00
N GLY A 263 7.15 -7.28 6.82
CA GLY A 263 7.72 -7.84 5.60
C GLY A 263 7.73 -9.38 5.52
N SER A 264 7.37 -10.12 6.58
CA SER A 264 7.31 -11.59 6.52
C SER A 264 6.19 -12.12 5.61
N CYS A 265 5.20 -11.29 5.28
CA CYS A 265 4.17 -11.57 4.29
C CYS A 265 4.51 -11.03 2.88
N TYR A 266 5.74 -10.59 2.62
CA TYR A 266 6.02 -9.94 1.34
C TYR A 266 6.17 -10.92 0.18
N PHE A 267 6.91 -12.02 0.37
CA PHE A 267 7.16 -13.03 -0.67
C PHE A 267 7.48 -12.45 -2.06
N ALA A 268 8.35 -11.43 -2.12
CA ALA A 268 8.68 -10.71 -3.36
C ALA A 268 7.44 -10.15 -4.11
N GLY A 269 6.41 -9.71 -3.37
CA GLY A 269 5.14 -9.20 -3.89
C GLY A 269 4.09 -10.28 -4.19
N ALA A 270 4.39 -11.55 -3.90
CA ALA A 270 3.47 -12.66 -4.12
C ALA A 270 2.40 -12.80 -3.02
N ALA A 271 2.45 -11.97 -1.97
CA ALA A 271 1.49 -12.01 -0.88
C ALA A 271 1.26 -10.64 -0.23
N TYR A 272 0.17 -10.53 0.52
CA TYR A 272 -0.24 -9.32 1.25
C TYR A 272 -1.02 -9.66 2.52
N VAL A 273 -1.06 -8.71 3.47
CA VAL A 273 -1.70 -8.89 4.77
C VAL A 273 -3.14 -8.42 4.73
N VAL A 274 -4.05 -9.20 5.33
CA VAL A 274 -5.46 -8.84 5.53
C VAL A 274 -5.85 -8.93 7.00
N SER A 275 -6.84 -8.15 7.41
CA SER A 275 -7.39 -8.14 8.78
C SER A 275 -8.70 -8.92 8.92
N GLU A 276 -9.16 -9.57 7.84
CA GLU A 276 -10.33 -10.45 7.84
C GLU A 276 -9.94 -11.86 7.37
N PRO A 277 -10.51 -12.92 7.96
CA PRO A 277 -10.16 -14.28 7.61
C PRO A 277 -10.50 -14.57 6.14
N PRO A 278 -9.53 -15.01 5.32
CA PRO A 278 -9.79 -15.36 3.92
C PRO A 278 -10.76 -16.53 3.82
N LYS A 279 -11.69 -16.46 2.88
CA LYS A 279 -12.60 -17.58 2.60
C LYS A 279 -11.89 -18.62 1.74
N MET A 280 -11.43 -19.69 2.38
CA MET A 280 -10.67 -20.78 1.74
C MET A 280 -11.47 -22.10 1.72
N GLY A 281 -12.72 -22.06 1.25
CA GLY A 281 -13.58 -23.24 1.23
C GLY A 281 -13.77 -23.84 2.63
N LYS A 282 -13.36 -25.10 2.83
CA LYS A 282 -13.40 -25.78 4.14
C LYS A 282 -12.13 -25.56 4.97
N CYS A 283 -11.10 -24.96 4.39
CA CYS A 283 -9.86 -24.68 5.08
C CYS A 283 -10.02 -23.49 6.03
N SER A 284 -9.63 -23.68 7.29
CA SER A 284 -9.51 -22.58 8.25
C SER A 284 -8.04 -22.17 8.36
N LEU A 285 -7.77 -20.89 8.16
CA LEU A 285 -6.42 -20.35 8.30
C LEU A 285 -6.15 -20.01 9.77
N PRO A 286 -5.07 -20.53 10.37
CA PRO A 286 -4.75 -20.21 11.75
C PRO A 286 -4.54 -18.70 11.91
N ALA A 287 -5.24 -18.10 12.87
CA ALA A 287 -5.18 -16.67 13.18
C ALA A 287 -4.06 -16.32 14.19
N GLY A 288 -3.20 -17.28 14.52
CA GLY A 288 -2.14 -17.19 15.54
C GLY A 288 -2.58 -17.71 16.91
N ALA A 289 -1.59 -18.19 17.67
CA ALA A 289 -1.65 -18.51 19.10
C ALA A 289 -0.75 -17.53 19.85
#